data_AF-A0A8H6MS11-F1
#
_entry.id   AF-A0A8H6MS11-F1
#
_cell.length_a   1.000
_cell.length_b   1.000
_cell.length_c   1.000
_cell.angle_alpha   90.00
_cell.angle_beta   90.00
_cell.angle_gamma   90.00
#
_symmetry.space_group_name_H-M   'P 1'
#
loop_
_entity.id
_entity.type
_entity.pdbx_description
1 polymer ?
#
loop_
_entity_poly.entity_id
_entity_poly.type
_entity_poly.pdbx_seq_one_letter_code
_entity_poly.pdbx_strand_id
1 'polypeptide(L)' 'MPGHKSSSSSSKHSSSRGHGSRSSGGSSKKPAPPQSYVWYCSNCSLGPFNCTLDAYCPNCSHLRCTDCNVQARS' A
#
# COMPACT_ATOMS: atom_id res chain seq x y z
N MET A 1 5.82 -18.31 49.87
CA MET A 1 4.60 -18.47 49.04
C MET A 1 3.36 -18.40 49.95
N PRO A 2 2.65 -17.27 50.04
CA PRO A 2 1.24 -17.21 50.44
C PRO A 2 0.38 -16.91 49.20
N GLY A 3 -0.80 -17.47 48.92
CA GLY A 3 -1.90 -17.92 49.78
C GLY A 3 -3.16 -17.16 49.35
N HIS A 4 -4.00 -17.79 48.52
CA HIS A 4 -5.19 -17.26 47.82
C HIS A 4 -6.38 -16.92 48.74
N LYS A 5 -7.25 -15.94 48.37
CA LYS A 5 -8.74 -16.01 48.50
C LYS A 5 -9.53 -14.75 48.04
N SER A 6 -10.55 -15.01 47.19
CA SER A 6 -11.92 -14.41 47.07
C SER A 6 -12.06 -12.93 46.62
N SER A 7 -13.02 -12.46 45.80
CA SER A 7 -14.44 -12.81 45.59
C SER A 7 -15.05 -12.20 44.29
N SER A 8 -15.97 -12.95 43.66
CA SER A 8 -17.33 -12.61 43.14
C SER A 8 -17.67 -11.41 42.23
N SER A 9 -18.18 -11.76 41.03
CA SER A 9 -19.51 -11.41 40.45
C SER A 9 -19.74 -10.18 39.52
N SER A 10 -20.46 -10.50 38.43
CA SER A 10 -21.35 -9.68 37.56
C SER A 10 -20.68 -9.05 36.32
N SER A 11 -21.10 -9.34 35.09
CA SER A 11 -22.34 -8.79 34.51
C SER A 11 -22.78 -9.53 33.24
N LYS A 12 -24.10 -9.71 33.09
CA LYS A 12 -24.77 -10.19 31.87
C LYS A 12 -24.86 -9.06 30.84
N HIS A 13 -24.61 -9.34 29.57
CA HIS A 13 -25.30 -8.64 28.49
C HIS A 13 -25.58 -9.60 27.33
N SER A 14 -26.86 -9.75 27.00
CA SER A 14 -27.32 -10.35 25.75
C SER A 14 -27.55 -9.22 24.76
N SER A 15 -26.89 -9.28 23.60
CA SER A 15 -27.29 -8.48 22.44
C SER A 15 -27.16 -9.32 21.17
N SER A 16 -28.20 -9.17 20.37
CA SER A 16 -28.69 -10.10 19.37
C SER A 16 -28.30 -9.70 17.94
N ARG A 17 -28.39 -10.70 17.04
CA ARG A 17 -28.68 -10.60 15.59
C ARG A 17 -27.61 -9.99 14.68
N GLY A 18 -27.21 -10.78 13.69
CA GLY A 18 -26.55 -10.31 12.48
C GLY A 18 -26.59 -11.38 11.38
N HIS A 19 -27.60 -11.31 10.53
CA HIS A 19 -27.74 -12.12 9.31
C HIS A 19 -26.75 -11.68 8.22
N GLY A 20 -26.36 -12.65 7.41
CA GLY A 20 -25.89 -12.43 6.05
C GLY A 20 -24.38 -12.30 5.92
N SER A 21 -23.80 -12.51 4.77
CA SER A 21 -24.31 -12.94 3.47
C SER A 21 -23.06 -13.09 2.61
N ARG A 22 -23.00 -14.18 1.86
CA ARG A 22 -22.66 -14.16 0.43
C ARG A 22 -21.25 -13.67 0.04
N SER A 23 -20.53 -14.62 -0.55
CA SER A 23 -19.86 -14.47 -1.85
C SER A 23 -18.67 -13.52 -1.91
N SER A 24 -17.51 -14.12 -2.24
CA SER A 24 -16.56 -13.64 -3.25
C SER A 24 -15.46 -14.71 -3.29
N GLY A 25 -15.50 -15.71 -4.17
CA GLY A 25 -15.38 -15.43 -5.60
C GLY A 25 -14.08 -14.65 -5.84
N GLY A 26 -12.96 -15.14 -5.31
CA GLY A 26 -11.63 -14.59 -5.58
C GLY A 26 -11.33 -14.78 -7.05
N SER A 27 -11.80 -13.84 -7.87
CA SER A 27 -11.43 -13.71 -9.26
C SER A 27 -9.91 -13.66 -9.29
N SER A 28 -9.31 -14.70 -9.87
CA SER A 28 -7.94 -14.67 -10.34
C SER A 28 -7.82 -13.52 -11.35
N LYS A 29 -7.61 -12.30 -10.82
CA LYS A 29 -7.14 -11.17 -11.62
C LYS A 29 -5.76 -11.62 -12.06
N LYS A 30 -5.68 -12.09 -13.30
CA LYS A 30 -4.41 -12.26 -14.02
C LYS A 30 -3.58 -11.00 -13.69
N PRO A 31 -2.33 -11.12 -13.21
CA PRO A 31 -1.53 -9.95 -12.93
C PRO A 31 -1.51 -9.12 -14.21
N ALA A 32 -2.03 -7.90 -14.14
CA ALA A 32 -1.84 -6.93 -15.21
C ALA A 32 -0.33 -6.86 -15.47
N PRO A 33 0.10 -6.67 -16.74
CA PRO A 33 1.52 -6.47 -17.01
C PRO A 33 2.04 -5.40 -16.03
N PRO A 34 3.25 -5.58 -15.48
CA PRO A 34 3.81 -4.61 -14.54
C PRO A 34 3.78 -3.24 -15.23
N GLN A 35 2.94 -2.34 -14.70
CA GLN A 35 2.83 -0.98 -15.20
C GLN A 35 4.21 -0.36 -15.03
N SER A 36 4.94 -0.17 -16.12
CA SER A 36 6.25 0.46 -16.07
C SER A 36 6.04 1.95 -15.85
N TYR A 37 6.50 2.48 -14.72
CA TYR A 37 6.43 3.92 -14.46
C TYR A 37 7.69 4.59 -14.97
N VAL A 38 7.51 5.70 -15.66
CA VAL A 38 8.61 6.57 -16.09
C VAL A 38 8.55 7.91 -15.37
N TRP A 39 9.69 8.57 -15.23
CA TRP A 39 9.78 9.89 -14.61
C TRP A 39 10.60 10.86 -15.44
N TYR A 40 10.30 12.14 -15.26
CA TYR A 40 11.03 13.26 -15.86
C TYR A 40 11.64 14.11 -14.75
N CYS A 41 12.92 14.44 -14.90
CA CYS A 41 13.68 15.21 -13.93
C CYS A 41 13.14 16.64 -13.86
N SER A 42 12.78 17.13 -12.66
CA SER A 42 12.28 18.51 -12.53
C SER A 42 13.38 19.57 -12.69
N ASN A 43 14.64 19.21 -12.45
CA ASN A 43 15.76 20.15 -12.51
C ASN A 43 16.19 20.50 -13.94
N CYS A 44 16.13 19.54 -14.87
CA CYS A 44 16.55 19.75 -16.27
C CYS A 44 15.50 19.34 -17.30
N SER A 45 14.29 18.98 -16.85
CA SER A 45 13.16 18.52 -17.68
C SER A 45 13.48 17.36 -18.62
N LEU A 46 14.54 16.60 -18.34
CA LEU A 46 14.98 15.46 -19.15
C LEU A 46 14.25 14.19 -18.71
N GLY A 47 13.95 13.32 -19.66
CA GLY A 47 13.27 12.03 -19.46
C GLY A 47 12.67 11.53 -20.78
N PRO A 48 11.97 10.39 -20.80
CA PRO A 48 11.56 9.57 -19.65
C PRO A 48 12.66 8.62 -19.12
N PHE A 49 12.82 8.56 -17.80
CA PHE A 49 13.69 7.61 -17.08
C PHE A 49 12.85 6.53 -16.37
N ASN A 50 13.40 5.34 -16.13
CA ASN A 50 12.66 4.25 -15.50
C ASN A 50 12.62 4.43 -13.97
N CYS A 51 11.43 4.46 -13.36
CA CYS A 51 11.31 4.69 -11.91
C CYS A 51 11.96 3.60 -11.04
N THR A 52 12.13 2.39 -11.60
CA THR A 52 12.69 1.22 -10.89
C THR A 52 14.21 1.14 -11.05
N LEU A 53 14.74 1.53 -12.20
CA LEU A 53 16.17 1.41 -12.51
C LEU A 53 16.93 2.71 -12.24
N ASP A 54 16.32 3.85 -12.54
CA ASP A 54 16.96 5.16 -12.52
C ASP A 54 16.51 5.93 -11.28
N ALA A 55 17.31 5.85 -10.21
CA ALA A 55 17.08 6.65 -8.99
C ALA A 55 17.51 8.12 -9.16
N TYR A 56 18.38 8.42 -10.14
CA TYR A 56 18.93 9.75 -10.39
C TYR A 56 18.90 10.09 -11.88
N CYS A 57 18.90 11.38 -12.19
CA CYS A 57 18.97 11.86 -13.57
C CYS A 57 20.42 11.74 -14.08
N PRO A 58 20.69 11.02 -15.17
CA PRO A 58 22.06 10.85 -15.69
C PRO A 58 22.68 12.15 -16.24
N ASN A 59 21.87 13.18 -16.51
CA ASN A 59 22.33 14.44 -17.09
C ASN A 59 22.79 15.45 -16.04
N CYS A 60 22.03 15.59 -14.94
CA CYS A 60 22.33 16.58 -13.89
C CYS A 60 22.60 15.96 -12.52
N SER A 61 22.65 14.61 -12.45
CA SER A 61 22.83 13.83 -11.22
C SER A 61 21.79 14.12 -10.12
N HIS A 62 20.67 14.77 -10.48
CA HIS A 62 19.60 15.08 -9.55
C HIS A 62 18.86 13.80 -9.14
N LEU A 63 18.77 13.56 -7.83
CA LEU A 63 18.03 12.44 -7.27
C LEU A 63 16.53 12.62 -7.54
N ARG A 64 15.85 11.55 -7.96
CA ARG A 64 14.40 11.57 -8.17
C ARG A 64 13.69 12.00 -6.89
N CYS A 65 12.97 13.11 -6.98
CA CYS A 65 12.19 13.69 -5.89
C CYS A 65 10.68 13.64 -6.20
N THR A 66 9.85 14.04 -5.24
CA THR A 66 8.38 14.10 -5.39
C THR A 66 7.92 15.11 -6.43
N ASP A 67 8.73 16.13 -6.72
CA ASP A 67 8.46 17.14 -7.75
C ASP A 67 8.76 16.65 -9.18
N CYS A 68 9.41 15.49 -9.33
CA CYS A 68 9.61 14.89 -10.64
C CYS A 68 8.28 14.40 -11.22
N ASN A 69 8.01 14.70 -12.49
CA ASN A 69 6.79 14.26 -13.16
C ASN A 69 6.85 12.75 -13.42
N VAL A 70 6.00 11.96 -12.76
CA VAL A 70 5.91 10.50 -12.92
C VAL A 70 4.67 10.16 -13.74
N GLN A 71 4.86 9.35 -14.79
CA GLN A 71 3.80 8.91 -15.70
C GLN A 71 3.78 7.39 -15.82
N ALA A 72 2.59 6.82 -15.94
CA ALA A 72 2.44 5.42 -16.31
C ALA A 72 2.77 5.26 -17.80
N ARG A 73 3.64 4.32 -18.14
CA ARG A 73 3.89 3.90 -19.52
C ARG A 73 2.91 2.77 -19.84
N SER A 74 1.81 3.15 -20.49
CA SER A 74 0.75 2.26 -20.98
C SER A 74 1.18 1.49 -22.24
#